data_AF-A0A945NIQ1-F1
#
_entry.id   AF-A0A945NIQ1-F1
#
_cell.length_a   1.000
_cell.length_b   1.000
_cell.length_c   1.000
_cell.angle_alpha   90.00
_cell.angle_beta   90.00
_cell.angle_gamma   90.00
#
_symmetry.space_group_name_H-M   'P 1'
#
loop_
_entity.id
_entity.type
_entity.pdbx_description
1 polymer ?
#
loop_
_entity_poly.entity_id
_entity_poly.type
_entity_poly.pdbx_seq_one_letter_code
_entity_poly.pdbx_strand_id
1 'polypeptide(L)'
;MADPIVKALEVLNDALKRDPAALTQLVNLRVDCNADLVDHPLIQSAEYHGIAKVGVLGLINGIVGNSPSGDIGAEGSIDRETGLFIQIRKFVDMRDEKTDLIA
;
A
#
# COMPACT_ATOMS: atom_id res chain seq x y z
N MET A 1 1.69 -23.32 6.05
CA MET A 1 1.52 -21.97 6.64
C MET A 1 0.49 -21.25 5.78
N ALA A 2 -0.42 -20.47 6.37
CA ALA A 2 -1.35 -19.66 5.57
C ALA A 2 -0.57 -18.60 4.78
N ASP A 3 -1.01 -18.29 3.56
CA ASP A 3 -0.39 -17.24 2.73
C ASP A 3 -0.43 -15.90 3.49
N PRO A 4 0.73 -15.28 3.78
CA PRO A 4 0.78 -14.05 4.57
C PRO A 4 0.07 -12.88 3.90
N ILE A 5 0.00 -12.84 2.56
CA ILE A 5 -0.72 -11.80 1.82
C ILE A 5 -2.23 -11.98 2.00
N VAL A 6 -2.73 -13.21 1.84
CA VAL A 6 -4.15 -13.53 2.11
C VAL A 6 -4.50 -13.15 3.54
N LYS A 7 -3.62 -13.48 4.50
CA LYS A 7 -3.88 -13.14 5.90
C LYS A 7 -3.91 -11.63 6.15
N ALA A 8 -3.00 -10.88 5.55
CA ALA A 8 -2.98 -9.42 5.66
C ALA A 8 -4.25 -8.80 5.04
N LEU A 9 -4.69 -9.27 3.88
CA LEU A 9 -5.91 -8.80 3.22
C LEU A 9 -7.17 -9.07 4.05
N GLU A 10 -7.28 -10.23 4.71
CA GLU A 10 -8.39 -10.51 5.63
C GLU A 10 -8.46 -9.47 6.75
N VAL A 11 -7.33 -9.20 7.41
CA VAL A 11 -7.26 -8.28 8.54
C VAL A 11 -7.52 -6.84 8.10
N LEU A 12 -6.88 -6.40 7.01
CA LEU A 12 -7.03 -5.05 6.48
C LEU A 12 -8.47 -4.77 6.02
N ASN A 13 -9.11 -5.73 5.34
CA ASN A 13 -10.50 -5.56 4.91
C ASN A 13 -11.50 -5.68 6.08
N ASP A 14 -11.23 -6.48 7.12
CA ASP A 14 -12.04 -6.46 8.35
C ASP A 14 -11.92 -5.11 9.07
N ALA A 15 -10.70 -4.58 9.19
CA ALA A 15 -10.45 -3.27 9.77
C ALA A 15 -11.14 -2.15 8.97
N LEU A 16 -11.06 -2.17 7.64
CA LEU A 16 -11.73 -1.21 6.75
C LEU A 16 -13.25 -1.22 6.93
N LYS A 17 -13.87 -2.39 7.10
CA LYS A 17 -15.31 -2.51 7.36
C LYS A 17 -15.73 -1.85 8.67
N ARG A 18 -14.85 -1.86 9.67
CA ARG A 18 -15.12 -1.30 11.00
C ARG A 18 -14.90 0.21 11.03
N ASP A 19 -13.85 0.71 10.40
CA ASP A 19 -13.54 2.14 10.34
C ASP A 19 -12.97 2.56 8.98
N PRO A 20 -13.82 2.80 7.97
CA PRO A 20 -13.35 3.16 6.63
C PRO A 20 -12.65 4.53 6.60
N ALA A 21 -13.02 5.44 7.50
CA ALA A 21 -12.45 6.78 7.55
C ALA A 21 -11.01 6.74 8.08
N ALA A 22 -10.76 6.03 9.19
CA ALA A 22 -9.42 5.88 9.73
C ALA A 22 -8.50 5.14 8.76
N LEU A 23 -8.95 4.06 8.13
CA LEU A 23 -8.13 3.32 7.18
C LEU A 23 -7.80 4.15 5.93
N THR A 24 -8.75 4.94 5.43
CA THR A 24 -8.50 5.88 4.33
C THR A 24 -7.45 6.92 4.72
N GLN A 25 -7.58 7.54 5.90
CA GLN A 25 -6.60 8.52 6.39
C GLN A 25 -5.21 7.89 6.60
N LEU A 26 -5.15 6.69 7.17
CA LEU A 26 -3.89 5.99 7.42
C LEU A 26 -3.18 5.61 6.12
N VAL A 27 -3.92 5.20 5.08
CA VAL A 27 -3.34 4.92 3.77
C VAL A 27 -2.92 6.19 3.04
N ASN A 28 -3.57 7.32 3.26
CA ASN A 28 -3.11 8.61 2.73
C ASN A 28 -1.91 9.17 3.48
N LEU A 29 -1.68 8.75 4.73
CA LEU A 29 -0.57 9.23 5.52
C LEU A 29 0.76 8.81 4.88
N ARG A 30 1.57 9.81 4.57
CA ARG A 30 2.92 9.70 4.01
C ARG A 30 3.83 10.63 4.80
N VAL A 31 4.89 10.08 5.36
CA VAL A 31 5.84 10.83 6.19
C VAL A 31 7.19 10.88 5.50
N ASP A 32 7.92 11.98 5.69
CA ASP A 32 9.27 12.15 5.15
C ASP A 32 10.19 11.06 5.70
N CYS A 33 11.03 10.49 4.85
CA CYS A 33 11.99 9.48 5.24
C CYS A 33 13.40 9.78 4.70
N ASN A 34 14.41 9.19 5.32
CA ASN A 34 15.80 9.36 4.95
C ASN A 34 16.20 8.41 3.80
N ALA A 35 17.41 8.61 3.26
CA ALA A 35 17.97 7.79 2.19
C ALA A 35 18.05 6.30 2.56
N ASP A 36 18.39 5.98 3.81
CA ASP A 36 18.50 4.59 4.26
C ASP A 36 17.17 3.83 4.12
N LEU A 37 16.04 4.48 4.38
CA LEU A 37 14.72 3.85 4.22
C LEU A 37 14.30 3.78 2.75
N VAL A 38 14.74 4.73 1.93
CA VAL A 38 14.53 4.71 0.48
C VAL A 38 15.26 3.54 -0.15
N ASP A 39 16.50 3.29 0.27
CA ASP A 39 17.36 2.22 -0.25
C ASP A 39 17.02 0.84 0.32
N HIS A 40 16.00 0.74 1.18
CA HIS A 40 15.62 -0.53 1.79
C HIS A 40 15.06 -1.49 0.71
N PRO A 41 15.60 -2.71 0.57
CA PRO A 41 15.31 -3.58 -0.58
C PRO A 41 13.86 -4.08 -0.67
N LEU A 42 13.11 -4.00 0.43
CA LEU A 42 11.73 -4.49 0.52
C LEU A 42 10.70 -3.39 0.81
N ILE A 43 11.12 -2.27 1.40
CA ILE A 43 10.15 -1.26 1.84
C ILE A 43 9.92 -0.32 0.68
N GLN A 44 8.66 -0.02 0.43
CA GLN A 44 8.30 0.91 -0.63
C GLN A 44 8.24 2.32 -0.08
N SER A 45 9.03 3.18 -0.70
CA SER A 45 8.94 4.62 -0.57
C SER A 45 8.65 5.22 -1.95
N ALA A 46 8.21 6.47 -1.97
CA ALA A 46 8.04 7.22 -3.20
C ALA A 46 8.51 8.65 -2.99
N GLU A 47 9.09 9.24 -4.04
CA GLU A 47 9.50 10.63 -4.03
C GLU A 47 8.36 11.52 -4.52
N TYR A 48 8.03 12.54 -3.74
CA TYR A 48 7.07 13.57 -4.09
C TYR A 48 7.73 14.94 -3.97
N HIS A 49 7.83 15.67 -5.08
CA HIS A 49 8.47 17.00 -5.12
C HIS A 49 9.88 17.03 -4.53
N GLY A 50 10.70 15.99 -4.78
CA GLY A 50 12.07 15.90 -4.24
C GLY A 50 12.16 15.43 -2.79
N ILE A 51 11.03 15.10 -2.16
CA ILE A 51 10.99 14.60 -0.78
C ILE A 51 10.58 13.13 -0.80
N ALA A 52 11.48 12.27 -0.33
CA ALA A 52 11.19 10.86 -0.13
C ALA A 52 10.17 10.67 0.99
N LYS A 53 9.13 9.89 0.73
CA LYS A 53 8.08 9.58 1.70
C LYS A 53 7.81 8.09 1.80
N VAL A 54 7.47 7.65 3.00
CA VAL A 54 7.02 6.28 3.29
C VAL A 54 5.59 6.27 3.80
N GLY A 55 4.86 5.21 3.47
CA GLY A 55 3.48 4.98 3.88
C GLY A 55 3.28 3.62 4.53
N VAL A 56 2.14 3.44 5.21
CA VAL A 56 1.83 2.18 5.89
C VAL A 56 1.82 0.98 4.94
N LEU A 57 1.31 1.14 3.72
CA LEU A 57 1.28 0.06 2.74
C LEU A 57 2.69 -0.32 2.26
N GLY A 58 3.61 0.64 2.17
CA GLY A 58 4.99 0.35 1.80
C GLY A 58 5.73 -0.45 2.86
N LEU A 59 5.43 -0.20 4.14
CA LEU A 59 5.92 -1.02 5.24
C LEU A 59 5.30 -2.42 5.22
N ILE A 60 3.97 -2.51 5.06
CA ILE A 60 3.27 -3.80 5.02
C ILE A 60 3.78 -4.65 3.85
N ASN A 61 3.88 -4.09 2.65
CA ASN A 61 4.45 -4.78 1.49
C ASN A 61 5.89 -5.23 1.72
N GLY A 62 6.70 -4.47 2.46
CA GLY A 62 8.05 -4.90 2.84
C GLY A 62 8.11 -6.04 3.87
N ILE A 63 7.05 -6.22 4.67
CA ILE A 63 6.95 -7.29 5.67
C ILE A 63 6.40 -8.58 5.06
N VAL A 64 5.36 -8.50 4.23
CA VAL A 64 4.62 -9.69 3.74
C VAL A 64 4.70 -9.92 2.24
N GLY A 65 5.07 -8.91 1.47
CA GLY A 65 5.15 -8.99 0.01
C GLY A 65 6.43 -9.68 -0.46
N ASN A 66 6.39 -10.16 -1.70
CA ASN A 66 7.53 -10.80 -2.37
C ASN A 66 7.94 -10.04 -3.65
N SER A 67 7.44 -8.82 -3.82
CA SER A 67 7.65 -8.01 -5.03
C SER A 67 8.13 -6.61 -4.67
N PRO A 68 9.15 -6.07 -5.36
CA PRO A 68 9.56 -4.66 -5.19
C PRO A 68 8.42 -3.67 -5.46
N SER A 69 7.51 -3.99 -6.37
CA SER A 69 6.31 -3.19 -6.66
C SER A 69 5.13 -3.48 -5.72
N GLY A 70 5.24 -4.50 -4.87
CA GLY A 70 4.27 -4.78 -3.81
C GLY A 70 3.13 -5.64 -4.29
N ASP A 71 2.53 -6.36 -3.36
CA ASP A 71 1.50 -7.36 -3.66
C ASP A 71 0.16 -6.99 -3.03
N ILE A 72 0.12 -5.98 -2.15
CA ILE A 72 -1.09 -5.45 -1.54
C ILE A 72 -1.30 -4.00 -2.00
N GLY A 73 -2.47 -3.76 -2.58
CA GLY A 73 -2.94 -2.45 -3.02
C GLY A 73 -4.22 -2.01 -2.30
N ALA A 74 -4.70 -0.82 -2.65
CA ALA A 74 -5.99 -0.30 -2.20
C ALA A 74 -6.77 0.28 -3.38
N GLU A 75 -8.06 -0.05 -3.45
CA GLU A 75 -9.00 0.50 -4.42
C GLU A 75 -9.95 1.47 -3.73
N GLY A 76 -10.25 2.57 -4.40
CA GLY A 76 -11.10 3.62 -3.82
C GLY A 76 -11.46 4.72 -4.80
N SER A 77 -12.15 5.72 -4.28
CA SER A 77 -12.32 6.99 -4.98
C SER A 77 -11.15 7.90 -4.63
N ILE A 78 -10.57 8.58 -5.61
CA ILE A 78 -9.45 9.49 -5.44
C ILE A 78 -9.86 10.93 -5.73
N ASP A 79 -9.27 11.86 -5.01
CA ASP A 79 -9.29 13.28 -5.33
C ASP A 79 -8.30 13.50 -6.48
N ARG A 80 -8.78 14.07 -7.59
CA ARG A 80 -7.98 14.21 -8.82
C ARG A 80 -6.93 15.31 -8.74
N GLU A 81 -7.07 16.26 -7.82
CA GLU A 81 -6.12 17.37 -7.67
C GLU A 81 -4.95 16.94 -6.79
N THR A 82 -5.23 16.20 -5.73
CA THR A 82 -4.23 15.80 -4.72
C THR A 82 -3.70 14.39 -4.90
N GLY A 83 -4.42 13.52 -5.63
CA GLY A 83 -4.11 12.10 -5.76
C GLY A 83 -4.40 11.27 -4.50
N LEU A 84 -4.96 11.88 -3.46
CA LEU A 84 -5.29 11.19 -2.21
C LEU A 84 -6.60 10.41 -2.35
N PHE A 85 -6.75 9.32 -1.58
CA PHE A 85 -8.03 8.65 -1.47
C PHE A 85 -9.05 9.54 -0.76
N ILE A 86 -10.19 9.77 -1.39
CA ILE A 86 -11.39 10.27 -0.72
C ILE A 86 -11.95 9.16 0.17
N GLN A 87 -11.97 7.93 -0.34
CA GLN A 87 -12.44 6.75 0.39
C GLN A 87 -11.86 5.48 -0.22
N ILE A 88 -11.29 4.62 0.62
CA ILE A 88 -10.92 3.25 0.26
C ILE A 88 -12.15 2.36 0.38
N ARG A 89 -12.37 1.54 -0.65
CA ARG A 89 -13.44 0.53 -0.70
C ARG A 89 -12.93 -0.88 -0.41
N LYS A 90 -11.68 -1.18 -0.77
CA LYS A 90 -11.12 -2.52 -0.64
C LYS A 90 -9.60 -2.51 -0.66
N PHE A 91 -8.98 -3.38 0.12
CA PHE A 91 -7.58 -3.78 -0.08
C PHE A 91 -7.53 -5.02 -0.98
N VAL A 92 -6.65 -5.02 -1.97
CA VAL A 92 -6.62 -6.01 -3.05
C VAL A 92 -5.28 -6.72 -3.15
N ASP A 93 -5.34 -7.97 -3.59
CA ASP A 93 -4.18 -8.74 -4.00
C ASP A 93 -3.80 -8.32 -5.42
N MET A 94 -2.61 -7.73 -5.56
CA MET A 94 -2.11 -7.26 -6.85
C MET A 94 -1.32 -8.34 -7.60
N ARG A 95 -1.16 -9.55 -7.05
CA ARG A 95 -0.46 -10.64 -7.74
C ARG A 95 -1.24 -11.13 -8.95
N ASP A 96 -2.56 -11.14 -8.86
CA ASP A 96 -3.45 -11.58 -9.94
C ASP A 96 -3.47 -10.60 -11.12
N GLU A 97 -3.24 -9.30 -10.86
CA GLU A 97 -3.15 -8.25 -11.88
C GLU A 97 -1.80 -8.24 -12.63
N LYS A 98 -0.77 -8.94 -12.12
CA LYS A 98 0.55 -9.04 -12.75
C LYS A 98 0.64 -10.14 -13.82
N THR A 99 -0.44 -10.83 -14.13
CA THR A 99 -0.49 -11.88 -15.17
C THR A 99 -0.18 -11.34 -16.58
N ASP A 100 -0.23 -10.01 -16.79
CA ASP A 100 0.05 -9.34 -18.07
C ASP A 100 1.52 -8.92 -18.28
N LEU A 101 2.45 -9.22 -17.36
CA LEU A 101 3.88 -8.89 -17.51
C LEU A 101 4.72 -10.03 -18.11
N ILE A 102 4.09 -11.08 -18.64
CA ILE A 102 4.73 -12.10 -19.48
C ILE A 102 4.25 -11.91 -20.92
N ALA A 103 4.78 -10.90 -21.60
CA ALA A 103 4.71 -10.73 -23.06
C ALA A 103 6.04 -10.20 -23.58
#